data_AF-A0A2E0N945-F1
#
_entry.id   AF-A0A2E0N945-F1
#
_cell.length_a   1.000
_cell.length_b   1.000
_cell.length_c   1.000
_cell.angle_alpha   90.00
_cell.angle_beta   90.00
_cell.angle_gamma   90.00
#
_symmetry.space_group_name_H-M   'P 1'
#
loop_
_entity.id
_entity.type
_entity.pdbx_description
1 polymer ?
#
loop_
_entity_poly.entity_id
_entity_poly.type
_entity_poly.pdbx_seq_one_letter_code
_entity_poly.pdbx_strand_id
1 'polypeptide(L)'
;MSPGILEIAKEKDNEEEGYLEIEIYKDLEFWKGAGVPIISSIPFAFLVLLLTGYENGNFVVSCFCFFFLWVLIGLSLAINTQIIKRKRYSLGSYISTILGIIIGVALGYYYVSYIFSISGWN
;
A
#
# COMPACT_ATOMS: atom_id res chain seq x y z
N MET A 1 -30.89 41.04 1.19
CA MET A 1 -29.50 40.53 1.05
C MET A 1 -29.04 40.11 2.44
N SER A 2 -28.89 38.80 2.68
CA SER A 2 -28.66 38.24 4.01
C SER A 2 -27.16 38.33 4.37
N PRO A 3 -26.77 38.89 5.53
CA PRO A 3 -25.37 39.03 5.95
C PRO A 3 -24.65 37.73 6.31
N GLY A 4 -25.34 36.59 6.29
CA GLY A 4 -24.84 35.33 6.86
C GLY A 4 -23.66 34.65 6.14
N ILE A 5 -23.22 35.14 4.98
CA ILE A 5 -22.06 34.56 4.26
C ILE A 5 -20.74 35.19 4.75
N LEU A 6 -20.76 36.45 5.20
CA LEU A 6 -19.54 37.16 5.59
C LEU A 6 -19.02 36.75 6.98
N GLU A 7 -19.89 36.22 7.83
CA GLU A 7 -19.55 35.81 9.20
C GLU A 7 -18.85 34.45 9.22
N ILE A 8 -19.25 33.52 8.33
CA ILE A 8 -18.62 32.19 8.20
C ILE A 8 -17.21 32.29 7.61
N ALA A 9 -16.91 33.37 6.87
CA ALA A 9 -15.58 33.61 6.32
C ALA A 9 -14.59 34.20 7.34
N LYS A 10 -15.09 34.91 8.37
CA LYS A 10 -14.22 35.61 9.34
C LYS A 10 -13.78 34.76 10.53
N GLU A 11 -14.44 33.63 10.77
CA GLU A 11 -14.06 32.72 11.86
C GLU A 11 -13.00 31.68 11.43
N LYS A 12 -12.62 31.67 10.15
CA LYS A 12 -11.68 30.70 9.58
C LYS A 12 -10.24 31.22 9.40
N ASP A 13 -9.98 32.42 9.90
CA ASP A 13 -8.69 33.14 9.77
C ASP A 13 -7.93 33.26 11.11
N ASN A 14 -8.36 32.54 12.16
CA ASN A 14 -7.83 32.77 13.52
C ASN A 14 -7.67 31.52 14.42
N GLU A 15 -7.39 30.37 13.82
CA GLU A 15 -6.76 29.27 14.55
C GLU A 15 -5.63 28.76 13.67
N GLU A 16 -4.42 29.21 14.03
CA GLU A 16 -3.12 28.60 13.77
C GLU A 16 -3.07 27.71 12.52
N GLU A 17 -2.25 28.14 11.56
CA GLU A 17 -1.59 27.27 10.58
C GLU A 17 -0.72 26.21 11.31
N GLY A 18 -1.34 25.37 12.12
CA GLY A 18 -0.84 24.07 12.49
C GLY A 18 -0.93 23.23 11.24
N TYR A 19 0.03 23.42 10.34
CA TYR A 19 0.48 22.35 9.47
C TYR A 19 0.50 21.12 10.36
N LEU A 20 -0.42 20.20 10.12
CA LEU A 20 -0.50 18.93 10.78
C LEU A 20 0.90 18.31 10.64
N GLU A 21 1.76 18.53 11.63
CA GLU A 21 2.92 17.71 11.91
C GLU A 21 2.32 16.37 12.33
N ILE A 22 1.81 15.64 11.35
CA ILE A 22 1.44 14.26 11.56
C ILE A 22 2.80 13.60 11.77
N GLU A 23 3.15 13.36 13.05
CA GLU A 23 4.29 12.53 13.42
C GLU A 23 4.00 11.05 13.04
N ILE A 24 3.62 10.81 11.78
CA ILE A 24 3.39 9.49 11.18
C ILE A 24 4.60 8.60 11.44
N TYR A 25 5.80 9.18 11.45
CA TYR A 25 7.05 8.47 11.70
C TYR A 25 7.15 7.88 13.12
N LYS A 26 6.52 8.49 14.14
CA LYS A 26 6.49 7.94 15.51
C LYS A 26 5.30 7.00 15.76
N ASP A 27 4.37 6.92 14.81
CA ASP A 27 3.13 6.21 15.04
C ASP A 27 3.26 4.70 14.80
N LEU A 28 3.34 3.95 15.88
CA LEU A 28 3.43 2.49 15.84
C LEU A 28 2.22 1.84 15.17
N GLU A 29 1.00 2.38 15.34
CA GLU A 29 -0.20 1.81 14.72
C GLU A 29 -0.18 1.99 13.20
N PHE A 30 0.31 3.14 12.73
CA PHE A 30 0.54 3.40 11.32
C PHE A 30 1.54 2.40 10.72
N TRP A 31 2.71 2.24 11.35
CA TRP A 31 3.74 1.31 10.86
C TRP A 31 3.28 -0.14 10.92
N LYS A 32 2.46 -0.52 11.90
CA LYS A 32 1.81 -1.83 11.92
C LYS A 32 0.84 -1.99 10.76
N GLY A 33 -0.01 -1.00 10.51
CA GLY A 33 -0.91 -0.98 9.34
C GLY A 33 -0.14 -1.11 8.03
N ALA A 34 1.04 -0.50 7.94
CA ALA A 34 1.88 -0.58 6.76
C ALA A 34 2.63 -1.91 6.61
N GLY A 35 3.17 -2.45 7.71
CA GLY A 35 4.04 -3.62 7.71
C GLY A 35 3.31 -4.97 7.73
N VAL A 36 2.13 -5.05 8.35
CA VAL A 36 1.36 -6.32 8.45
C VAL A 36 1.04 -6.89 7.06
N PRO A 37 0.57 -6.13 6.06
CA PRO A 37 0.35 -6.64 4.70
C PRO A 37 1.61 -7.23 4.04
N ILE A 38 2.77 -6.65 4.32
CA ILE A 38 4.07 -7.08 3.77
C ILE A 38 4.52 -8.37 4.43
N ILE A 39 4.58 -8.39 5.77
CA ILE A 39 5.11 -9.54 6.51
C ILE A 39 4.20 -10.76 6.34
N SER A 40 2.89 -10.55 6.28
CA SER A 40 1.91 -11.65 6.13
C SER A 40 1.91 -12.28 4.74
N SER A 41 2.38 -11.58 3.70
CA SER A 41 2.48 -12.13 2.34
C SER A 41 3.76 -12.94 2.10
N ILE A 42 4.81 -12.79 2.92
CA ILE A 42 6.08 -13.52 2.78
C ILE A 42 5.91 -15.05 2.90
N PRO A 43 5.23 -15.61 3.92
CA PRO A 43 5.09 -17.06 4.06
C PRO A 43 4.37 -17.70 2.87
N PHE A 44 3.38 -17.00 2.30
CA PHE A 44 2.67 -17.48 1.12
C PHE A 44 3.54 -17.48 -0.12
N ALA A 45 4.29 -16.40 -0.36
CA ALA A 45 5.22 -16.33 -1.47
C ALA A 45 6.28 -17.43 -1.38
N PHE A 46 6.80 -17.66 -0.17
CA PHE A 46 7.76 -18.72 0.11
C PHE A 46 7.17 -20.12 -0.09
N LEU A 47 5.95 -20.35 0.39
CA LEU A 47 5.23 -21.61 0.18
C LEU A 47 5.05 -21.89 -1.32
N VAL A 48 4.63 -20.88 -2.10
CA VAL A 48 4.49 -21.02 -3.56
C VAL A 48 5.83 -21.40 -4.18
N LEU A 49 6.93 -20.76 -3.78
CA LEU A 49 8.26 -21.07 -4.29
C LEU A 49 8.73 -22.49 -3.94
N LEU A 50 8.43 -22.97 -2.72
CA LEU A 50 8.72 -24.35 -2.33
C LEU A 50 7.91 -25.37 -3.13
N LEU A 51 6.64 -25.06 -3.42
CA LEU A 51 5.73 -25.96 -4.14
C LEU A 51 6.02 -26.02 -5.64
N THR A 52 6.42 -24.89 -6.24
CA THR A 52 6.71 -24.83 -7.68
C THR A 52 8.15 -25.21 -7.99
N GLY A 53 9.06 -25.13 -7.03
CA GLY A 53 10.49 -25.43 -7.20
C GLY A 53 11.24 -24.26 -7.86
N TYR A 54 12.57 -24.27 -7.79
CA TYR A 54 13.39 -23.14 -8.26
C TYR A 54 13.66 -23.15 -9.78
N GLU A 55 13.44 -24.27 -10.46
CA GLU A 55 13.78 -24.42 -11.88
C GLU A 55 12.68 -23.82 -12.78
N ASN A 56 13.06 -22.92 -13.70
CA ASN A 56 12.23 -22.36 -14.79
C ASN A 56 11.20 -21.26 -14.45
N GLY A 57 11.62 -20.14 -13.84
CA GLY A 57 10.77 -18.93 -13.80
C GLY A 57 9.70 -18.91 -12.70
N ASN A 58 9.67 -19.92 -11.85
CA ASN A 58 8.79 -20.04 -10.68
C ASN A 58 8.97 -18.93 -9.64
N PHE A 59 10.13 -18.26 -9.64
CA PHE A 59 10.36 -17.04 -8.86
C PHE A 59 9.41 -15.91 -9.26
N VAL A 60 9.06 -15.78 -10.56
CA VAL A 60 8.14 -14.76 -11.06
C VAL A 60 6.73 -15.00 -10.51
N VAL A 61 6.30 -16.26 -10.50
CA VAL A 61 5.00 -16.66 -9.94
C VAL A 61 4.94 -16.39 -8.44
N SER A 62 5.99 -16.75 -7.69
CA SER A 62 6.10 -16.45 -6.26
C SER A 62 6.06 -14.94 -5.98
N CYS A 63 6.78 -14.14 -6.77
CA CYS A 63 6.74 -12.68 -6.69
C CYS A 63 5.34 -12.12 -6.98
N PHE A 64 4.67 -12.63 -8.01
CA PHE A 64 3.31 -12.20 -8.33
C PHE A 64 2.35 -12.51 -7.18
N CYS A 65 2.43 -13.72 -6.61
CA CYS A 65 1.64 -14.10 -5.44
C CYS A 65 1.93 -13.21 -4.23
N PHE A 66 3.19 -12.84 -3.99
CA PHE A 66 3.58 -11.90 -2.94
C PHE A 66 2.85 -10.57 -3.08
N PHE A 67 2.99 -9.90 -4.23
CA PHE A 67 2.39 -8.58 -4.45
C PHE A 67 0.86 -8.63 -4.46
N PHE A 68 0.28 -9.67 -5.06
CA PHE A 68 -1.16 -9.83 -5.08
C PHE A 68 -1.74 -9.98 -3.68
N LEU A 69 -1.13 -10.83 -2.84
CA LEU A 69 -1.56 -11.02 -1.46
C LEU A 69 -1.29 -9.80 -0.59
N TRP A 70 -0.15 -9.13 -0.77
CA TRP A 70 0.12 -7.87 -0.09
C TRP A 70 -1.03 -6.87 -0.36
N VAL A 71 -1.39 -6.65 -1.62
CA VAL A 71 -2.46 -5.71 -1.99
C VAL A 71 -3.81 -6.14 -1.41
N LEU A 72 -4.17 -7.42 -1.51
CA LEU A 72 -5.44 -7.92 -0.96
C LEU A 72 -5.52 -7.76 0.56
N ILE A 73 -4.45 -8.11 1.28
CA ILE A 73 -4.39 -8.01 2.74
C ILE A 73 -4.41 -6.54 3.16
N GLY A 74 -3.65 -5.68 2.49
CA GLY A 74 -3.63 -4.25 2.73
C GLY A 74 -5.00 -3.60 2.52
N LEU A 75 -5.71 -3.97 1.44
CA LEU A 75 -7.05 -3.45 1.18
C LEU A 75 -8.07 -3.96 2.21
N SER A 76 -8.03 -5.26 2.53
CA SER A 76 -8.90 -5.87 3.54
C SER A 76 -8.72 -5.23 4.91
N LEU A 77 -7.47 -5.02 5.32
CA LEU A 77 -7.16 -4.35 6.59
C LEU A 77 -7.57 -2.89 6.59
N ALA A 78 -7.37 -2.17 5.49
CA ALA A 78 -7.77 -0.77 5.37
C ALA A 78 -9.28 -0.60 5.59
N ILE A 79 -10.10 -1.45 4.94
CA ILE A 79 -11.56 -1.45 5.08
C ILE A 79 -11.99 -1.89 6.49
N ASN A 80 -11.47 -3.02 6.98
CA ASN A 80 -11.84 -3.55 8.30
C ASN A 80 -11.48 -2.60 9.45
N THR A 81 -10.34 -1.90 9.35
CA THR A 81 -9.93 -0.94 10.38
C THR A 81 -10.67 0.39 10.32
N GLN A 82 -11.23 0.77 9.17
CA GLN A 82 -12.21 1.88 9.11
C GLN A 82 -13.47 1.55 9.90
N ILE A 83 -13.97 0.31 9.77
CA ILE A 83 -15.16 -0.16 10.51
C ILE A 83 -14.94 -0.08 12.02
N ILE A 84 -13.73 -0.43 12.49
CA ILE A 84 -13.36 -0.44 13.92
C ILE A 84 -12.79 0.94 14.37
N LYS A 85 -12.92 1.99 13.55
CA LYS A 85 -12.47 3.37 13.82
C LYS A 85 -10.97 3.53 14.13
N ARG A 86 -10.12 2.58 13.71
CA ARG A 86 -8.65 2.67 13.82
C ARG A 86 -8.07 3.45 12.62
N LYS A 87 -8.25 4.77 12.63
CA LYS A 87 -7.90 5.66 11.52
C LYS A 87 -6.43 5.59 11.10
N ARG A 88 -5.49 5.56 12.06
CA ARG A 88 -4.04 5.58 11.77
C ARG A 88 -3.54 4.27 11.20
N TYR A 89 -4.02 3.14 11.73
CA TYR A 89 -3.78 1.82 11.16
C TYR A 89 -4.34 1.70 9.74
N SER A 90 -5.57 2.19 9.53
CA SER A 90 -6.22 2.20 8.21
C SER A 90 -5.39 3.00 7.20
N LEU A 91 -4.93 4.19 7.58
CA LEU A 91 -4.05 5.02 6.75
C LEU A 91 -2.76 4.28 6.37
N GLY A 92 -2.09 3.63 7.32
CA GLY A 92 -0.90 2.82 7.06
C GLY A 92 -1.17 1.67 6.09
N SER A 93 -2.31 1.01 6.24
CA SER A 93 -2.75 -0.07 5.35
C SER A 93 -3.05 0.42 3.93
N TYR A 94 -3.70 1.58 3.77
CA TYR A 94 -3.91 2.20 2.46
C TYR A 94 -2.59 2.55 1.78
N ILE A 95 -1.67 3.21 2.49
CA ILE A 95 -0.36 3.57 1.94
C ILE A 95 0.41 2.31 1.54
N SER A 96 0.40 1.28 2.37
CA SER A 96 1.04 0.00 2.06
C SER A 96 0.42 -0.68 0.83
N THR A 97 -0.89 -0.61 0.66
CA THR A 97 -1.58 -1.13 -0.53
C THR A 97 -1.15 -0.38 -1.79
N ILE A 98 -1.11 0.95 -1.74
CA ILE A 98 -0.67 1.79 -2.87
C ILE A 98 0.78 1.47 -3.23
N LEU A 99 1.66 1.36 -2.24
CA LEU A 99 3.06 0.96 -2.46
C LEU A 99 3.15 -0.44 -3.08
N GLY A 100 2.37 -1.40 -2.59
CA GLY A 100 2.30 -2.75 -3.16
C GLY A 100 1.90 -2.75 -4.64
N ILE A 101 0.93 -1.92 -5.03
CA ILE A 101 0.52 -1.76 -6.43
C ILE A 101 1.64 -1.13 -7.26
N ILE A 102 2.22 -0.01 -6.81
CA ILE A 102 3.28 0.71 -7.54
C ILE A 102 4.48 -0.21 -7.77
N ILE A 103 4.96 -0.88 -6.72
CA ILE A 103 6.10 -1.77 -6.80
C ILE A 103 5.77 -3.00 -7.66
N GLY A 104 4.59 -3.59 -7.47
CA GLY A 104 4.13 -4.73 -8.26
C GLY A 104 4.05 -4.43 -9.76
N VAL A 105 3.51 -3.26 -10.14
CA VAL A 105 3.44 -2.81 -11.54
C VAL A 105 4.82 -2.52 -12.10
N ALA A 106 5.68 -1.81 -11.35
CA ALA A 106 7.03 -1.49 -11.79
C ALA A 106 7.87 -2.75 -12.04
N LEU A 107 7.81 -3.72 -11.12
CA LEU A 107 8.48 -5.00 -11.28
C LEU A 107 7.87 -5.83 -12.40
N GLY A 108 6.55 -5.86 -12.53
CA GLY A 108 5.87 -6.54 -13.64
C GLY A 108 6.33 -6.00 -15.00
N TYR A 109 6.37 -4.67 -15.15
CA TYR A 109 6.86 -4.02 -16.36
C TYR A 109 8.34 -4.35 -16.65
N TYR A 110 9.18 -4.33 -15.60
CA TYR A 110 10.58 -4.72 -15.71
C TYR A 110 10.75 -6.17 -16.18
N TYR A 111 10.02 -7.12 -15.56
CA TYR A 111 10.08 -8.53 -15.94
C TYR A 111 9.62 -8.79 -17.37
N VAL A 112 8.50 -8.18 -17.77
CA VAL A 112 7.99 -8.30 -19.14
C VAL A 112 9.01 -7.75 -20.15
N SER A 113 9.58 -6.57 -19.87
CA SER A 113 10.61 -5.95 -20.72
C SER A 113 11.86 -6.81 -20.82
N TYR A 114 12.30 -7.41 -19.71
CA TYR A 114 13.44 -8.33 -19.68
C TYR A 114 13.18 -9.59 -20.53
N ILE A 115 11.99 -10.18 -20.43
CA ILE A 115 11.60 -11.33 -21.24
C ILE A 115 11.61 -10.98 -22.74
N PHE A 116 11.05 -9.84 -23.13
CA PHE A 116 11.07 -9.39 -24.52
C PHE A 116 12.50 -9.16 -25.03
N SER A 117 13.37 -8.57 -24.20
CA SER A 117 14.77 -8.33 -24.54
C SER A 117 15.56 -9.63 -24.78
N ILE A 118 15.25 -10.71 -24.05
CA ILE A 118 15.93 -12.00 -24.19
C ILE A 118 15.36 -12.83 -25.34
N SER A 119 14.07 -12.70 -25.61
CA SER A 119 13.35 -13.51 -26.62
C SER A 119 13.68 -13.11 -28.06
N GLY A 120 14.59 -12.16 -28.29
CA GLY A 120 15.07 -11.79 -29.62
C GLY A 120 13.99 -11.16 -30.53
N TRP A 121 12.91 -10.64 -29.97
CA TRP A 121 11.93 -9.85 -30.71
C TRP A 121 12.48 -8.42 -30.91
N ASN A 122 13.39 -8.28 -31.87
CA ASN A 122 13.72 -7.03 -32.57
C ASN A 122 13.52 -7.26 -34.06
#